data_AF-A0A6D2J3Z1-F1
#
_entry.id   AF-A0A6D2J3Z1-F1
#
_cell.length_a   1.000
_cell.length_b   1.000
_cell.length_c   1.000
_cell.angle_alpha   90.00
_cell.angle_beta   90.00
_cell.angle_gamma   90.00
#
_symmetry.space_group_name_H-M   'P 1'
#
loop_
_entity.id
_entity.type
_entity.pdbx_description
1 polymer ?
#
loop_
_entity_poly.entity_id
_entity_poly.type
_entity_poly.pdbx_seq_one_letter_code
_entity_poly.pdbx_strand_id
1 'polypeptide(L)'
;MRFSEWVEKHDVDEAFRLLRVAMQQSATDHATGTIDMDLINTGVSASERMRRDIFVSSIRDISLEKLQIGGSSMRLSDLLEELKKHGGNINTEIHLHDVRKAVATLASEGFLVSEGDRIKRV
;
A
#
# COMPACT_ATOMS: atom_id res chain seq x y z
N MET A 1 0.09 27.17 -21.31
CA MET A 1 0.71 27.16 -22.65
C MET A 1 0.40 28.47 -23.34
N ARG A 2 1.38 29.09 -24.02
CA ARG A 2 1.26 30.44 -24.59
C ARG A 2 0.86 30.50 -26.06
N PHE A 3 0.72 29.35 -26.73
CA PHE A 3 0.32 29.24 -28.15
C PHE A 3 1.14 30.11 -29.11
N SER A 4 2.45 30.23 -28.84
CA SER A 4 3.40 30.89 -29.75
C SER A 4 3.70 29.98 -30.94
N GLU A 5 3.83 30.55 -32.13
CA GLU A 5 4.31 29.83 -33.33
C GLU A 5 5.79 29.44 -33.23
N TRP A 6 6.56 30.12 -32.37
CA TRP A 6 7.99 29.94 -32.20
C TRP A 6 8.36 29.56 -30.77
N VAL A 7 9.32 28.64 -30.63
CA VAL A 7 9.90 28.24 -29.34
C VAL A 7 11.02 29.21 -28.98
N GLU A 8 11.00 29.72 -27.76
CA GLU A 8 12.02 30.64 -27.25
C GLU A 8 12.79 30.02 -26.10
N LYS A 9 13.94 30.62 -25.76
CA LYS A 9 14.83 30.14 -24.70
C LYS A 9 14.09 29.87 -23.38
N HIS A 10 13.18 30.75 -22.97
CA HIS A 10 12.47 30.60 -21.71
C HIS A 10 11.52 29.38 -21.69
N ASP A 11 11.03 28.90 -22.84
CA ASP A 11 10.24 27.66 -22.86
C ASP A 11 11.12 26.46 -22.51
N VAL A 12 12.36 26.45 -23.02
CA VAL A 12 13.33 25.39 -22.78
C VAL A 12 13.80 25.43 -21.32
N ASP A 13 14.06 26.63 -20.80
CA ASP A 13 14.43 26.82 -19.39
C ASP A 13 13.31 26.34 -18.45
N GLU A 14 12.05 26.66 -18.78
CA GLU A 14 10.88 26.20 -18.01
C GLU A 14 10.67 24.68 -18.13
N ALA A 15 10.81 24.11 -19.32
CA ALA A 15 10.74 22.66 -19.51
C ALA A 15 11.81 21.93 -18.70
N PHE A 16 13.04 22.46 -18.68
CA PHE A 16 14.14 21.89 -17.89
C PHE A 16 13.89 22.02 -16.38
N ARG A 17 13.33 23.16 -15.94
CA ARG A 17 12.90 23.35 -14.55
C ARG A 17 11.84 22.33 -14.14
N LEU A 18 10.81 22.13 -14.97
CA LEU A 18 9.75 21.15 -14.72
C LEU A 18 10.30 19.72 -14.67
N LEU A 19 11.21 19.36 -15.59
CA LEU A 19 11.88 18.06 -15.58
C LEU A 19 12.66 17.83 -14.28
N ARG A 20 13.41 18.82 -13.81
CA ARG A 20 14.13 18.75 -12.53
C ARG A 20 13.20 18.56 -11.34
N VAL A 21 12.08 19.30 -11.30
CA VAL A 21 11.08 19.16 -10.23
C VAL A 21 10.50 17.75 -10.23
N ALA A 22 10.14 17.21 -11.41
CA ALA A 22 9.63 15.86 -11.54
C ALA A 22 10.65 14.79 -11.10
N MET A 23 11.93 14.95 -11.47
CA MET A 23 12.99 14.04 -11.03
C MET A 23 13.19 14.08 -9.51
N GLN A 24 13.18 15.28 -8.91
CA GLN A 24 13.30 15.41 -7.46
C GLN A 24 12.10 14.78 -6.74
N GLN A 25 10.88 14.98 -7.24
CA GLN A 25 9.67 14.36 -6.69
C GLN A 25 9.67 12.83 -6.85
N SER A 26 10.24 12.29 -7.92
CA SER A 26 10.32 10.83 -8.11
C SER A 26 11.17 10.13 -7.05
N ALA A 27 12.11 10.86 -6.44
CA ALA A 27 13.01 10.37 -5.40
C ALA A 27 12.58 10.79 -3.98
N THR A 28 11.45 11.47 -3.82
CA THR A 28 11.00 12.02 -2.53
C THR A 28 9.71 11.35 -2.07
N ASP A 29 9.72 10.77 -0.88
CA ASP A 29 8.51 10.19 -0.28
C ASP A 29 7.50 11.31 0.03
N HIS A 30 6.31 11.23 -0.57
CA HIS A 30 5.30 12.28 -0.45
C HIS A 30 4.70 12.42 0.95
N ALA A 31 4.85 11.42 1.82
CA ALA A 31 4.36 11.49 3.20
C ALA A 31 5.33 12.22 4.13
N THR A 32 6.63 12.16 3.86
CA THR A 32 7.71 12.68 4.73
C THR A 32 8.46 13.88 4.14
N GLY A 33 8.45 14.06 2.82
CA GLY A 33 9.15 15.15 2.13
C GLY A 33 10.67 14.97 2.05
N THR A 34 11.19 13.80 2.41
CA THR A 34 12.62 13.47 2.36
C THR A 34 12.95 12.55 1.19
N ILE A 35 14.22 12.54 0.78
CA ILE A 35 14.70 11.62 -0.26
C ILE A 35 14.58 10.19 0.26
N ASP A 36 13.87 9.36 -0.49
CA ASP A 36 13.66 7.95 -0.19
C ASP A 36 14.42 7.09 -1.20
N MET A 37 15.56 6.55 -0.75
CA MET A 37 16.40 5.68 -1.58
C MET A 37 15.72 4.34 -1.90
N ASP A 38 14.80 3.87 -1.07
CA ASP A 38 14.04 2.65 -1.32
C ASP A 38 13.02 2.87 -2.44
N LEU A 39 12.45 4.07 -2.52
CA LEU A 39 11.59 4.47 -3.64
C LEU A 39 12.35 4.46 -4.98
N ILE A 40 13.63 4.86 -4.98
CA ILE A 40 14.49 4.82 -6.18
C ILE A 40 14.83 3.38 -6.59
N ASN A 41 15.25 2.55 -5.64
CA ASN A 41 15.76 1.21 -5.94
C ASN A 41 14.65 0.17 -6.15
N THR A 42 13.57 0.26 -5.38
CA THR A 42 12.51 -0.77 -5.34
C THR A 42 11.16 -0.28 -5.87
N GLY A 43 11.00 1.03 -6.07
CA GLY A 43 9.73 1.64 -6.45
C GLY A 43 8.70 1.70 -5.31
N VAL A 44 9.08 1.36 -4.08
CA VAL A 44 8.22 1.38 -2.89
C VAL A 44 8.90 2.21 -1.81
N SER A 45 8.20 3.21 -1.29
CA SER A 45 8.75 4.08 -0.25
C SER A 45 8.76 3.39 1.13
N ALA A 46 9.61 3.86 2.03
CA ALA A 46 9.67 3.41 3.42
C ALA A 46 8.32 3.62 4.13
N SER A 47 7.66 4.76 3.91
CA SER A 47 6.33 5.04 4.47
C SER A 47 5.26 4.09 3.92
N GLU A 48 5.35 3.70 2.64
CA GLU A 48 4.44 2.73 2.05
C GLU A 48 4.70 1.32 2.60
N ARG A 49 5.97 0.92 2.73
CA ARG A 49 6.35 -0.35 3.36
C ARG A 49 5.80 -0.43 4.79
N MET A 50 6.02 0.61 5.59
CA MET A 50 5.50 0.66 6.96
C MET A 50 3.97 0.56 7.00
N ARG A 51 3.26 1.24 6.09
CA ARG A 51 1.79 1.11 5.98
C ARG A 51 1.36 -0.32 5.66
N ARG A 52 2.07 -1.01 4.75
CA ARG A 52 1.80 -2.42 4.42
C ARG A 52 2.05 -3.33 5.63
N ASP A 53 3.13 -3.10 6.37
CA ASP A 53 3.48 -3.90 7.55
C ASP A 53 2.46 -3.75 8.69
N ILE A 54 2.01 -2.51 8.95
CA ILE A 54 0.94 -2.22 9.91
C ILE A 54 -0.36 -2.92 9.50
N PHE A 55 -0.68 -2.89 8.21
CA PHE A 55 -1.90 -3.51 7.68
C PHE A 55 -1.87 -5.04 7.79
N VAL A 56 -0.74 -5.67 7.46
CA VAL A 56 -0.51 -7.11 7.66
C VAL A 56 -0.63 -7.47 9.14
N SER A 57 -0.06 -6.67 10.03
CA SER A 57 -0.13 -6.88 11.48
C SER A 57 -1.57 -6.79 12.00
N SER A 58 -2.35 -5.83 11.52
CA SER A 58 -3.77 -5.69 11.89
C SER A 58 -4.61 -6.91 11.47
N ILE A 59 -4.36 -7.45 10.27
CA ILE A 59 -5.03 -8.68 9.82
C ILE A 59 -4.60 -9.88 10.66
N ARG A 60 -3.32 -9.95 11.03
CA ARG A 60 -2.81 -11.00 11.92
C ARG A 60 -3.52 -10.95 13.27
N ASP A 61 -3.67 -9.78 13.88
CA ASP A 61 -4.32 -9.61 15.18
C ASP A 61 -5.80 -10.03 15.14
N ILE A 62 -6.56 -9.60 14.12
CA ILE A 62 -7.95 -10.03 13.94
C ILE A 62 -8.04 -11.55 13.73
N SER A 63 -7.10 -12.11 12.96
CA SER A 63 -7.04 -13.56 12.73
C SER A 63 -6.74 -14.31 14.02
N LEU A 64 -5.89 -13.78 14.91
CA LEU A 64 -5.64 -14.38 16.22
C LEU A 64 -6.87 -14.36 17.12
N GLU A 65 -7.67 -13.30 17.06
CA GLU A 65 -8.88 -13.15 17.88
C GLU A 65 -10.04 -14.03 17.37
N LYS A 66 -10.27 -14.07 16.05
CA LYS A 66 -11.45 -14.71 15.45
C LYS A 66 -11.21 -16.14 14.95
N LEU A 67 -9.98 -16.52 14.63
CA LEU A 67 -9.66 -17.84 14.07
C LEU A 67 -8.86 -18.70 15.07
N GLN A 68 -9.38 -19.90 15.31
CA GLN A 68 -8.64 -20.96 16.01
C GLN A 68 -7.74 -21.72 15.03
N ILE A 69 -6.62 -22.23 15.54
CA ILE A 69 -5.67 -23.08 14.79
C ILE A 69 -6.41 -24.34 14.32
N GLY A 70 -6.40 -24.59 13.00
CA GLY A 70 -7.13 -25.72 12.39
C GLY A 70 -8.66 -25.60 12.47
N GLY A 71 -9.19 -24.43 12.85
CA GLY A 71 -10.61 -24.19 13.05
C GLY A 71 -11.37 -23.84 11.77
N SER A 72 -12.56 -23.26 11.97
CA SER A 72 -13.44 -22.80 10.89
C SER A 72 -12.77 -21.77 9.99
N SER A 73 -13.10 -21.82 8.70
CA SER A 73 -12.64 -20.81 7.74
C SER A 73 -13.52 -19.57 7.73
N MET A 74 -12.91 -18.42 7.50
CA MET A 74 -13.59 -17.11 7.36
C MET A 74 -13.50 -16.63 5.91
N ARG A 75 -14.52 -15.93 5.40
CA ARG A 75 -14.45 -15.33 4.05
C ARG A 75 -13.64 -14.05 4.07
N LEU A 76 -13.04 -13.69 2.94
CA LEU A 76 -12.33 -12.41 2.79
C LEU A 76 -13.27 -11.20 2.94
N SER A 77 -14.54 -11.34 2.56
CA SER A 77 -15.58 -10.33 2.79
C SER A 77 -15.77 -10.04 4.28
N ASP A 78 -15.83 -11.10 5.09
CA ASP A 78 -16.08 -10.99 6.52
C ASP A 78 -14.85 -10.38 7.21
N LEU A 79 -13.65 -10.75 6.77
CA LEU A 79 -12.40 -10.15 7.27
C LEU A 79 -12.33 -8.66 6.97
N LEU A 80 -12.77 -8.24 5.77
CA LEU A 80 -12.86 -6.83 5.40
C LEU A 80 -13.85 -6.08 6.30
N GLU A 81 -14.98 -6.69 6.65
CA GLU A 81 -15.92 -6.08 7.60
C GLU A 81 -15.33 -5.95 9.00
N GLU A 82 -14.64 -6.99 9.51
CA GLU A 82 -13.98 -6.94 10.82
C GLU A 82 -12.86 -5.89 10.85
N LEU A 83 -12.08 -5.75 9.77
CA LEU A 83 -11.09 -4.69 9.63
C LEU A 83 -11.71 -3.29 9.68
N LYS A 84 -12.87 -3.10 9.03
CA LYS A 84 -13.59 -1.81 9.08
C LYS A 84 -14.14 -1.50 10.47
N LYS A 85 -14.57 -2.53 11.22
CA LYS A 85 -15.06 -2.37 12.61
C LYS A 85 -13.92 -2.03 13.58
N HIS A 86 -12.80 -2.75 13.50
CA HIS A 86 -11.61 -2.47 14.34
C HIS A 86 -10.87 -1.19 13.93
N GLY A 87 -10.87 -0.88 12.64
CA GLY A 87 -10.18 0.27 12.04
C GLY A 87 -10.98 1.58 12.07
N GLY A 88 -11.96 1.73 12.96
CA GLY A 88 -12.96 2.82 13.01
C GLY A 88 -12.44 4.27 13.09
N ASN A 89 -11.14 4.52 12.94
CA ASN A 89 -10.52 5.85 12.83
C ASN A 89 -9.62 6.05 11.61
N ILE A 90 -9.50 5.06 10.71
CA ILE A 90 -8.69 5.18 9.50
C ILE A 90 -9.62 5.56 8.35
N ASN A 91 -9.63 6.85 7.99
CA ASN A 91 -10.27 7.41 6.79
C ASN A 91 -9.67 6.91 5.47
N THR A 92 -9.01 5.75 5.46
CA THR A 92 -8.48 5.12 4.26
C THR A 92 -9.51 4.11 3.78
N GLU A 93 -10.00 4.27 2.54
CA GLU A 93 -10.85 3.26 1.92
C GLU A 93 -10.07 1.94 1.81
N ILE A 94 -10.39 0.98 2.68
CA ILE A 94 -9.80 -0.35 2.62
C ILE A 94 -10.52 -1.13 1.52
N HIS A 95 -9.78 -1.51 0.48
CA HIS A 95 -10.31 -2.34 -0.60
C HIS A 95 -9.99 -3.83 -0.39
N LEU A 96 -10.85 -4.69 -0.95
CA LEU A 96 -10.69 -6.16 -0.88
C LEU A 96 -9.35 -6.63 -1.50
N HIS A 97 -8.86 -5.91 -2.51
CA HIS A 97 -7.57 -6.19 -3.14
C HIS A 97 -6.41 -6.08 -2.14
N ASP A 98 -6.43 -5.09 -1.25
CA ASP A 98 -5.34 -4.87 -0.30
C ASP A 98 -5.36 -5.94 0.78
N VAL A 99 -6.55 -6.33 1.25
CA VAL A 99 -6.75 -7.49 2.14
C VAL A 99 -6.19 -8.75 1.51
N ARG A 100 -6.49 -9.02 0.23
CA ARG A 100 -5.98 -10.19 -0.49
C ARG A 100 -4.44 -10.20 -0.56
N LYS A 101 -3.81 -9.06 -0.83
CA LYS A 101 -2.35 -8.94 -0.83
C LYS A 101 -1.75 -9.26 0.54
N ALA A 102 -2.31 -8.69 1.60
CA ALA A 102 -1.81 -8.91 2.96
C ALA A 102 -2.02 -10.36 3.43
N VAL A 103 -3.15 -10.98 3.09
CA VAL A 103 -3.40 -12.41 3.33
C VAL A 103 -2.40 -13.27 2.58
N ALA A 104 -2.05 -12.93 1.34
CA ALA A 104 -1.03 -13.65 0.58
C ALA A 104 0.35 -13.58 1.26
N THR A 105 0.71 -12.42 1.84
CA THR A 105 1.92 -12.28 2.66
C THR A 105 1.87 -13.22 3.87
N LEU A 106 0.79 -13.18 4.65
CA LEU A 106 0.61 -14.07 5.82
C LEU A 106 0.57 -15.56 5.44
N ALA A 107 0.11 -15.88 4.24
CA ALA A 107 0.14 -17.25 3.73
C ALA A 107 1.55 -17.71 3.35
N SER A 108 2.35 -16.82 2.76
CA SER A 108 3.77 -17.11 2.49
C SER A 108 4.59 -17.30 3.77
N GLU A 109 4.19 -16.66 4.86
CA GLU A 109 4.77 -16.83 6.21
C GLU A 109 4.27 -18.10 6.92
N GLY A 110 3.31 -18.82 6.34
CA GLY A 110 2.70 -20.02 6.94
C GLY A 110 1.72 -19.73 8.09
N PHE A 111 1.30 -18.49 8.28
CA PHE A 111 0.37 -18.11 9.34
C PHE A 111 -1.10 -18.35 8.96
N LEU A 112 -1.44 -18.12 7.69
CA LEU A 112 -2.76 -18.41 7.11
C LEU A 112 -2.66 -19.37 5.93
N VAL A 113 -3.74 -20.08 5.65
CA VAL A 113 -3.95 -20.78 4.37
C VAL A 113 -5.16 -20.16 3.69
N SER A 114 -4.99 -19.77 2.42
CA SER A 114 -6.08 -19.29 1.59
C SER A 114 -6.61 -20.41 0.69
N GLU A 115 -7.88 -20.75 0.84
CA GLU A 115 -8.63 -21.66 -0.03
C GLU A 115 -9.63 -20.83 -0.85
N GLY A 116 -9.16 -20.30 -1.99
CA GLY A 116 -9.99 -19.45 -2.86
C GLY A 116 -10.37 -18.11 -2.19
N ASP A 117 -11.64 -17.98 -1.79
CA ASP A 117 -12.18 -16.79 -1.10
C ASP A 117 -12.20 -16.94 0.43
N ARG A 118 -11.71 -18.07 0.95
CA ARG A 118 -11.72 -18.36 2.38
C ARG A 118 -10.31 -18.44 2.93
N ILE A 119 -10.16 -18.04 4.17
CA ILE A 119 -8.91 -18.12 4.93
C ILE A 119 -9.09 -19.00 6.17
N LYS A 120 -8.05 -19.73 6.51
CA LYS A 120 -7.93 -20.53 7.73
C LYS A 120 -6.59 -20.24 8.39
N ARG A 121 -6.55 -20.36 9.71
CA ARG A 121 -5.30 -20.31 10.45
C ARG A 121 -4.66 -21.68 10.48
N VAL A 122 -3.37 -21.73 10.14
CA VAL A 122 -2.55 -22.95 10.17
C VAL A 122 -2.14 -23.27 11.61
#